data_AF-A0A847X6G0-F1
#
_entry.id   AF-A0A847X6G0-F1
#
_cell.length_a   1.000
_cell.length_b   1.000
_cell.length_c   1.000
_cell.angle_alpha   90.00
_cell.angle_beta   90.00
_cell.angle_gamma   90.00
#
_symmetry.space_group_name_H-M   'P 1'
#
loop_
_entity.id
_entity.type
_entity.pdbx_description
1 polymer ?
#
loop_
_entity_poly.entity_id
_entity_poly.type
_entity_poly.pdbx_seq_one_letter_code
_entity_poly.pdbx_strand_id
1 'polypeptide(L)'
;EKENGVFVILDTTLNEDLLKEGFAREFISKVQQMRKTKDFEVLDHIRVKYIPTEALKSGVDLYMDKIKEEVLAVSLEEAEDLPGDFIELNGESTKIEIEKE
;
A
#
# COMPACT_ATOMS: atom_id res chain seq x y z
N GLU A 1 31.28 28.14 24.49
CA GLU A 1 30.97 26.72 24.72
C GLU A 1 29.73 26.35 23.91
N LYS A 2 29.65 25.10 23.44
CA LYS A 2 28.94 24.69 22.22
C LYS A 2 27.43 24.94 22.22
N GLU A 3 26.99 25.45 21.08
CA GLU A 3 25.63 25.66 20.60
C GLU A 3 24.83 24.36 20.37
N ASN A 4 23.51 24.56 20.32
CA ASN A 4 22.47 23.72 19.71
C ASN A 4 22.11 22.42 20.43
N GLY A 5 21.33 22.58 21.51
CA GLY A 5 20.29 21.61 21.84
C GLY A 5 19.27 21.57 20.71
N VAL A 6 19.48 20.67 19.74
CA VAL A 6 18.50 20.34 18.72
C VAL A 6 17.31 19.71 19.44
N PHE A 7 16.30 20.53 19.73
CA PHE A 7 14.95 20.04 19.97
C PHE A 7 14.48 19.47 18.64
N VAL A 8 14.72 18.16 18.43
CA VAL A 8 13.96 17.42 17.43
C VAL A 8 12.54 17.39 17.98
N ILE A 9 11.75 18.38 17.56
CA ILE A 9 10.30 18.27 17.61
C ILE A 9 10.03 17.15 16.63
N LEU A 10 9.84 15.94 17.16
CA LEU A 10 9.36 14.80 16.39
C LEU A 10 7.91 15.16 16.06
N ASP A 11 7.77 15.95 15.00
CA ASP A 11 6.52 16.40 14.44
C ASP A 11 5.76 15.12 14.08
N THR A 12 4.80 14.76 14.94
CA THR A 12 4.13 13.45 14.91
C THR A 12 3.41 13.26 13.57
N THR A 13 3.03 14.38 12.95
CA THR A 13 2.49 14.53 11.60
C THR A 13 3.42 13.98 10.51
N LEU A 14 4.74 14.19 10.62
CA LEU A 14 5.70 13.74 9.60
C LEU A 14 5.84 12.20 9.60
N ASN A 15 5.70 11.57 10.78
CA ASN A 15 5.80 10.13 10.92
C ASN A 15 4.60 9.41 10.30
N GLU A 16 3.39 9.95 10.43
CA GLU A 16 2.19 9.33 9.85
C GLU A 16 2.21 9.36 8.32
N ASP A 17 2.67 10.45 7.70
CA ASP A 17 2.79 10.55 6.23
C ASP A 17 3.81 9.53 5.68
N LEU A 18 4.96 9.40 6.35
CA LEU A 18 5.98 8.40 6.02
C LEU A 18 5.46 6.96 6.15
N LEU A 19 4.67 6.67 7.19
CA LEU A 19 4.03 5.36 7.38
C LEU A 19 3.05 5.06 6.24
N LYS A 20 2.21 6.03 5.90
CA LYS A 20 1.23 5.93 4.81
C LYS A 20 1.90 5.76 3.45
N GLU A 21 2.98 6.50 3.18
CA GLU A 21 3.79 6.33 1.97
C GLU A 21 4.40 4.92 1.92
N GLY A 22 4.92 4.46 3.05
CA GLY A 22 5.43 3.10 3.21
C GLY A 22 4.39 2.05 2.83
N PHE A 23 3.15 2.19 3.30
CA PHE A 23 2.06 1.27 2.96
C PHE A 23 1.76 1.27 1.47
N ALA A 24 1.67 2.44 0.85
CA ALA A 24 1.41 2.57 -0.57
C ALA A 24 2.51 1.91 -1.41
N ARG A 25 3.77 2.16 -1.05
CA ARG A 25 4.93 1.61 -1.78
C ARG A 25 5.02 0.10 -1.67
N GLU A 26 4.79 -0.45 -0.48
CA GLU A 26 4.73 -1.89 -0.23
C GLU A 26 3.56 -2.53 -1.00
N PHE A 27 2.40 -1.89 -0.99
CA PHE A 27 1.21 -2.35 -1.73
C PHE A 27 1.50 -2.44 -3.23
N ILE A 28 2.06 -1.38 -3.83
CA ILE A 28 2.48 -1.35 -5.24
C ILE A 28 3.47 -2.48 -5.52
N SER A 29 4.50 -2.61 -4.69
CA SER A 29 5.51 -3.67 -4.81
C SER A 29 4.87 -5.06 -4.85
N LYS A 30 3.91 -5.31 -3.96
CA LYS A 30 3.21 -6.59 -3.88
C LYS A 30 2.33 -6.86 -5.09
N VAL A 31 1.55 -5.87 -5.52
CA VAL A 31 0.71 -5.99 -6.72
C VAL A 31 1.56 -6.28 -7.95
N GLN A 32 2.71 -5.61 -8.10
CA GLN A 32 3.63 -5.87 -9.21
C GLN A 32 4.25 -7.27 -9.15
N GLN A 33 4.54 -7.79 -7.95
CA GLN A 33 4.96 -9.19 -7.80
C GLN A 33 3.83 -10.16 -8.20
N MET A 34 2.60 -9.91 -7.75
CA MET A 34 1.44 -10.74 -8.11
C MET A 34 1.17 -10.74 -9.60
N ARG A 35 1.34 -9.59 -10.29
CA ARG A 35 1.24 -9.49 -11.75
C ARG A 35 2.22 -10.44 -12.42
N LYS A 36 3.48 -10.46 -11.99
CA LYS A 36 4.50 -11.39 -12.51
C LYS A 36 4.13 -12.85 -12.23
N THR A 37 3.60 -13.16 -11.05
CA THR A 37 3.16 -14.53 -10.70
C THR A 37 1.97 -14.99 -11.53
N LYS A 38 1.04 -14.09 -11.87
CA LYS A 38 -0.14 -14.37 -12.71
C LYS A 38 0.11 -14.21 -14.21
N ASP A 39 1.34 -13.91 -14.63
CA ASP A 39 1.73 -13.64 -16.03
C ASP A 39 0.93 -12.48 -16.65
N PHE A 40 0.63 -11.45 -15.85
CA PHE A 40 -0.05 -10.23 -16.31
C PHE A 40 0.95 -9.25 -16.91
N GLU A 41 0.54 -8.55 -17.96
CA GLU A 41 1.38 -7.51 -18.57
C GLU A 41 1.38 -6.24 -17.73
N VAL A 42 2.46 -5.48 -17.78
CA VAL A 42 2.56 -4.21 -17.05
C VAL A 42 1.53 -3.17 -17.51
N LEU A 43 1.08 -3.29 -18.76
CA LEU A 43 0.07 -2.44 -19.40
C LEU A 43 -1.36 -2.90 -19.12
N ASP A 44 -1.56 -4.08 -18.55
CA ASP A 44 -2.90 -4.58 -18.26
C ASP A 44 -3.55 -3.76 -17.15
N HIS A 45 -4.84 -3.55 -17.33
CA HIS A 45 -5.70 -2.98 -16.31
C HIS A 45 -6.15 -4.09 -15.36
N ILE A 46 -6.03 -3.85 -14.05
CA ILE A 46 -6.39 -4.84 -13.04
C ILE A 46 -7.33 -4.26 -11.99
N ARG A 47 -8.21 -5.11 -11.47
CA ARG A 47 -8.98 -4.85 -10.26
C ARG A 47 -8.19 -5.40 -9.08
N VAL A 48 -7.96 -4.56 -8.09
CA VAL A 48 -7.27 -4.95 -6.88
C VAL A 48 -8.28 -5.01 -5.75
N LYS A 49 -8.31 -6.14 -5.06
CA LYS A 49 -9.07 -6.31 -3.83
C LYS A 49 -8.09 -6.51 -2.68
N TYR A 50 -8.36 -5.90 -1.55
CA TYR A 50 -7.52 -6.06 -0.38
C TYR A 50 -8.33 -6.09 0.92
N ILE A 51 -7.77 -6.68 1.97
CA ILE A 51 -8.38 -6.64 3.30
C ILE A 51 -7.86 -5.41 4.03
N PRO A 52 -8.65 -4.33 4.19
CA PRO A 52 -8.19 -3.15 4.91
C PRO A 52 -8.00 -3.45 6.40
N THR A 53 -6.88 -3.00 6.95
CA THR A 53 -6.73 -2.80 8.40
C THR A 53 -6.87 -1.31 8.70
N GLU A 54 -7.04 -0.93 9.97
CA GLU A 54 -7.23 0.48 10.36
C GLU A 54 -6.07 1.38 9.91
N ALA A 55 -4.83 0.88 10.07
CA ALA A 55 -3.63 1.58 9.64
C ALA A 55 -3.45 1.54 8.10
N LEU A 56 -3.64 0.37 7.49
CA LEU A 56 -3.50 0.21 6.05
C LEU A 56 -4.49 1.06 5.28
N LYS A 57 -5.76 1.09 5.71
CA LYS A 57 -6.84 1.85 5.06
C LYS A 57 -6.48 3.32 4.98
N SER A 58 -5.99 3.90 6.07
CA SER A 58 -5.59 5.32 6.10
C SER A 58 -4.42 5.63 5.16
N GLY A 59 -3.49 4.70 4.96
CA GLY A 59 -2.37 4.86 4.03
C GLY A 59 -2.76 4.64 2.57
N VAL A 60 -3.48 3.55 2.30
CA VAL A 60 -3.96 3.21 0.97
C VAL A 60 -4.95 4.26 0.47
N ASP A 61 -5.83 4.79 1.31
CA ASP A 61 -6.79 5.84 0.94
C ASP A 61 -6.06 7.15 0.56
N LEU A 62 -5.08 7.57 1.37
CA LEU A 62 -4.30 8.79 1.11
C LEU A 62 -3.51 8.71 -0.20
N TYR A 63 -2.98 7.53 -0.55
CA TYR A 63 -2.20 7.32 -1.76
C TYR A 63 -2.95 6.50 -2.82
N MET A 64 -4.29 6.41 -2.74
CA MET A 64 -5.07 5.51 -3.59
C MET A 64 -4.86 5.82 -5.07
N ASP A 65 -4.92 7.10 -5.44
CA ASP A 65 -4.69 7.56 -6.82
C ASP A 65 -3.30 7.17 -7.33
N LYS A 66 -2.26 7.35 -6.50
CA LYS A 66 -0.89 6.99 -6.85
C LYS A 66 -0.71 5.49 -7.03
N ILE A 67 -1.32 4.69 -6.16
CA ILE A 67 -1.31 3.23 -6.28
C ILE A 67 -1.99 2.83 -7.58
N LYS A 68 -3.18 3.37 -7.87
CA LYS A 68 -3.93 3.08 -9.11
C LYS A 68 -3.14 3.42 -10.35
N GLU A 69 -2.50 4.57 -10.38
CA GLU A 69 -1.69 5.01 -11.51
C GLU A 69 -0.47 4.10 -11.72
N GLU A 70 0.27 3.79 -10.65
CA GLU A 70 1.50 2.97 -10.72
C GLU A 70 1.24 1.50 -11.06
N VAL A 71 0.11 0.95 -10.61
CA VAL A 71 -0.27 -0.45 -10.86
C VAL A 71 -1.39 -0.59 -11.87
N LEU A 72 -1.71 0.45 -12.65
CA LEU A 72 -2.85 0.50 -13.58
C LEU A 72 -4.11 -0.19 -13.03
N ALA A 73 -4.42 0.09 -11.76
CA ALA A 73 -5.58 -0.50 -11.11
C ALA A 73 -6.83 0.32 -11.42
N VAL A 74 -7.82 -0.32 -12.05
CA VAL A 74 -9.09 0.33 -12.38
C VAL A 74 -9.96 0.55 -11.15
N SER A 75 -9.81 -0.30 -10.13
CA SER A 75 -10.52 -0.19 -8.86
C SER A 75 -9.72 -0.85 -7.74
N LEU A 76 -9.80 -0.23 -6.56
CA LEU A 76 -9.35 -0.79 -5.30
C LEU A 76 -10.59 -1.01 -4.43
N GLU A 77 -10.97 -2.26 -4.22
CA GLU A 77 -12.10 -2.62 -3.38
C GLU A 77 -11.62 -3.26 -2.08
N GLU A 78 -12.23 -2.85 -0.97
CA GLU A 78 -12.07 -3.55 0.30
C GLU A 78 -12.90 -4.84 0.30
N ALA A 79 -12.29 -5.93 0.76
CA ALA A 79 -12.93 -7.23 0.90
C ALA A 79 -12.78 -7.73 2.34
N GLU A 80 -13.80 -8.44 2.83
CA GLU A 80 -13.76 -9.06 4.17
C GLU A 80 -12.94 -10.36 4.18
N ASP A 81 -12.94 -11.09 3.06
CA ASP A 81 -12.12 -12.28 2.87
C ASP A 81 -11.62 -12.36 1.43
N LEU A 82 -10.39 -12.86 1.27
CA LEU A 82 -9.74 -13.05 -0.02
C LEU A 82 -9.00 -14.40 -0.05
N PRO A 83 -8.92 -15.04 -1.24
CA PRO A 83 -8.06 -16.20 -1.43
C PRO A 83 -6.58 -15.85 -1.19
N GLY A 84 -5.79 -16.86 -0.88
CA GLY A 84 -4.34 -16.72 -0.68
C GLY A 84 -3.92 -16.44 0.76
N ASP A 85 -2.61 -16.26 0.92
CA ASP A 85 -1.95 -16.09 2.21
C ASP A 85 -1.94 -14.64 2.68
N PHE A 86 -1.93 -14.45 4.00
CA PHE A 86 -1.71 -13.15 4.59
C PHE A 86 -0.30 -12.66 4.25
N ILE A 87 -0.24 -11.42 3.78
CA ILE A 87 0.97 -10.69 3.52
C ILE A 87 1.14 -9.65 4.60
N GLU A 88 2.39 -9.42 5.00
CA GLU A 88 2.71 -8.37 5.96
C GLU A 88 3.07 -7.10 5.18
N LEU A 89 2.37 -6.00 5.45
CA LEU A 89 2.69 -4.67 4.93
C LEU A 89 2.98 -3.76 6.12
N ASN A 90 4.23 -3.32 6.29
CA ASN A 90 4.66 -2.52 7.46
C ASN A 90 4.18 -3.06 8.83
N GLY A 91 4.16 -4.39 9.00
CA GLY A 91 3.71 -5.04 10.24
C GLY A 91 2.21 -5.31 10.33
N GLU A 92 1.41 -4.84 9.37
CA GLU A 92 -0.02 -5.13 9.29
C GLU A 92 -0.26 -6.36 8.40
N SER A 93 -1.00 -7.34 8.92
CA SER A 93 -1.40 -8.52 8.16
C SER A 93 -2.62 -8.22 7.30
N THR A 94 -2.46 -8.28 5.99
CA THR A 94 -3.54 -8.07 5.01
C THR A 94 -3.51 -9.17 3.95
N LYS A 95 -4.52 -9.24 3.09
CA LYS A 95 -4.48 -10.04 1.87
C LYS A 95 -4.73 -9.12 0.69
N ILE A 96 -4.09 -9.42 -0.43
CA ILE A 96 -4.30 -8.73 -1.70
C ILE A 96 -4.63 -9.79 -2.74
N GLU A 97 -5.64 -9.50 -3.55
CA GLU A 97 -6.01 -10.28 -4.72
C GLU A 97 -6.05 -9.33 -5.92
N ILE A 98 -5.54 -9.79 -7.05
CA ILE A 98 -5.58 -9.03 -8.30
C ILE A 98 -6.30 -9.81 -9.38
N GLU A 99 -7.17 -9.15 -10.13
CA GLU A 99 -7.93 -9.74 -11.22
C GLU A 99 -7.76 -8.87 -12.46
N LYS A 100 -7.52 -9.48 -13.62
CA LYS A 100 -7.43 -8.75 -14.88
C LYS A 100 -8.83 -8.30 -15.31
N GLU A 101 -8.96 -7.05 -15.72
CA GLU A 101 -10.19 -6.54 -16.33
C GLU A 101 -10.33 -6.96 -17.81
#